data_AF-A0AA44MTI2-F1
#
_entry.id   AF-A0AA44MTI2-F1
#
_cell.length_a   1.000
_cell.length_b   1.000
_cell.length_c   1.000
_cell.angle_alpha   90.00
_cell.angle_beta   90.00
_cell.angle_gamma   90.00
#
_symmetry.space_group_name_H-M   'P 1'
#
loop_
_entity.id
_entity.type
_entity.pdbx_description
1 polymer ?
#
loop_
_entity_poly.entity_id
_entity_poly.type
_entity_poly.pdbx_seq_one_letter_code
_entity_poly.pdbx_strand_id
1 'polypeptide(L)' 'VVDAFSVGFRPIRDRREGDVIVRVEAALLEVSLTGVPAYLGAQIAGVRAESLAVVSRSLAEARLALMDW' A
#
# COMPACT_ATOMS: atom_id res chain seq x y z
N VAL A 1 15.06 -5.64 -0.47
CA VAL A 1 13.98 -5.32 0.49
C VAL A 1 12.92 -4.57 -0.30
N VAL A 2 11.63 -4.76 0.01
CA VAL A 2 10.53 -4.06 -0.68
C VAL A 2 10.00 -3.01 0.30
N ASP A 3 10.59 -1.82 0.24
CA ASP A 3 10.46 -0.74 1.22
C ASP A 3 9.95 0.57 0.58
N ALA A 4 9.34 0.49 -0.60
CA ALA A 4 8.70 1.62 -1.25
C ALA A 4 7.30 1.26 -1.77
N PHE A 5 6.47 2.28 -2.01
CA PHE A 5 5.18 2.11 -2.68
C PHE A 5 5.23 2.68 -4.10
N SER A 6 4.65 1.93 -5.03
CA SER A 6 4.15 2.45 -6.30
C SER A 6 2.64 2.52 -6.22
N VAL A 7 2.07 3.69 -6.53
CA VAL A 7 0.63 3.91 -6.56
C VAL A 7 0.25 4.32 -7.98
N GLY A 8 -0.40 3.41 -8.69
CA GLY A 8 -1.05 3.71 -9.96
C GLY A 8 -2.39 4.38 -9.70
N PHE A 9 -2.64 5.55 -10.30
CA PHE A 9 -3.90 6.26 -10.16
C PHE A 9 -4.27 7.00 -11.44
N ARG A 10 -5.57 7.25 -11.61
CA ARG A 10 -6.12 8.10 -12.68
C ARG A 10 -6.67 9.39 -12.07
N PRO A 11 -6.17 10.57 -12.44
CA PRO A 11 -6.75 11.84 -12.02
C PRO A 11 -8.23 11.94 -12.41
N ILE A 12 -9.06 12.43 -11.48
CA ILE A 12 -10.48 12.76 -11.73
C ILE A 12 -10.65 14.27 -11.74
N ARG A 13 -10.01 14.96 -10.79
CA ARG A 13 -10.12 16.41 -10.65
C ARG A 13 -8.77 17.02 -10.29
N ASP A 14 -8.46 18.09 -11.00
CA ASP A 14 -7.20 18.80 -10.90
C ASP A 14 -7.41 20.27 -10.60
N ARG A 15 -6.40 20.88 -10.00
CA ARG A 15 -6.28 22.32 -9.85
C ARG A 15 -4.86 22.72 -10.24
N ARG A 16 -4.73 23.86 -10.92
CA ARG A 16 -3.43 24.46 -11.20
C ARG A 16 -3.03 25.39 -10.06
N GLU A 17 -1.81 25.25 -9.59
CA GLU A 17 -1.21 26.13 -8.58
C GLU A 17 0.14 26.59 -9.12
N GLY A 18 0.16 27.81 -9.70
CA GLY A 18 1.34 28.31 -10.40
C GLY A 18 1.72 27.47 -11.61
N ASP A 19 2.92 26.89 -11.59
CA ASP A 19 3.49 26.04 -12.62
C ASP A 19 3.22 24.54 -12.41
N VAL A 20 2.62 24.14 -11.28
CA VAL A 20 2.31 22.74 -10.99
C VAL A 20 0.82 22.42 -11.16
N ILE A 21 0.53 21.16 -11.49
CA ILE A 21 -0.84 20.62 -11.48
C ILE A 21 -1.00 19.74 -10.25
N VAL A 22 -1.92 20.13 -9.37
CA VAL A 22 -2.28 19.38 -8.17
C VAL A 22 -3.46 18.47 -8.50
N ARG A 23 -3.25 17.16 -8.31
CA ARG A 23 -4.30 16.15 -8.40
C ARG A 23 -5.10 16.17 -7.09
N VAL A 24 -6.29 16.76 -7.11
CA VAL A 24 -7.13 16.94 -5.90
C VAL A 24 -7.96 15.69 -5.62
N GLU A 25 -8.29 14.95 -6.68
CA GLU A 25 -9.07 13.72 -6.61
C GLU A 25 -8.57 12.72 -7.65
N ALA A 26 -8.39 11.47 -7.25
CA ALA A 26 -7.89 10.42 -8.11
C ALA A 26 -8.57 9.07 -7.81
N ALA A 27 -8.87 8.32 -8.87
CA ALA A 27 -9.21 6.91 -8.75
C ALA A 27 -7.92 6.11 -8.57
N LEU A 28 -7.79 5.40 -7.46
CA LEU A 28 -6.70 4.45 -7.26
C LEU A 28 -6.92 3.24 -8.16
N LEU A 29 -5.87 2.83 -8.86
CA LEU A 29 -5.88 1.66 -9.74
C LEU A 29 -5.14 0.50 -9.09
N GLU A 30 -3.90 0.74 -8.67
CA GLU A 30 -3.04 -0.29 -8.09
C GLU A 30 -2.16 0.33 -6.99
N VAL A 31 -1.94 -0.43 -5.93
CA VAL A 31 -0.94 -0.12 -4.90
C VAL A 31 -0.06 -1.34 -4.75
N SER A 32 1.22 -1.17 -5.07
CA SER A 32 2.21 -2.24 -5.06
C SER A 32 3.45 -1.85 -4.26
N LEU A 33 4.01 -2.83 -3.56
CA LEU A 33 5.29 -2.68 -2.88
C LEU A 33 6.41 -2.82 -3.91
N THR A 34 7.37 -1.89 -3.92
CA THR A 34 8.54 -1.92 -4.81
C THR A 34 9.84 -1.77 -4.02
N GLY A 35 10.97 -2.13 -4.64
CA GLY A 35 12.31 -1.88 -4.09
C GLY A 35 12.93 -0.55 -4.53
N VAL A 36 12.21 0.25 -5.34
CA VAL A 36 12.68 1.55 -5.85
C VAL A 36 11.54 2.56 -5.73
N PRO A 37 11.69 3.62 -4.90
CA PRO A 37 10.65 4.61 -4.71
C PRO A 37 10.47 5.50 -5.93
N ALA A 38 9.22 5.97 -6.15
CA ALA A 38 8.92 6.88 -7.25
C ALA A 38 9.57 8.28 -7.09
N TYR A 39 9.81 8.71 -5.85
CA TYR A 39 10.52 9.93 -5.47
C TYR A 39 11.12 9.77 -4.06
N LEU A 40 12.06 10.65 -3.69
CA LEU A 40 12.84 10.52 -2.44
C LEU A 40 11.96 10.34 -1.18
N GLY A 41 10.77 10.94 -1.15
CA GLY A 41 9.81 10.85 -0.04
C GLY A 41 8.81 9.68 -0.09
N ALA A 42 8.84 8.84 -1.13
CA ALA A 42 7.92 7.70 -1.30
C ALA A 42 8.40 6.40 -0.61
N GLN A 43 9.43 6.49 0.22
CA GLN A 43 9.95 5.38 1.01
C GLN A 43 8.95 5.02 2.12
N ILE A 44 8.87 3.74 2.46
CA ILE A 44 8.09 3.24 3.59
C ILE A 44 8.78 3.67 4.87
N ALA A 45 8.24 4.70 5.51
CA ALA A 45 8.73 5.21 6.79
C ALA A 45 8.58 4.20 7.95
N GLY A 46 7.73 3.18 7.78
CA GLY A 46 7.55 2.09 8.72
C GLY A 46 6.37 1.19 8.34
N VAL A 47 6.47 -0.09 8.67
CA VAL A 47 5.37 -1.04 8.53
C VAL A 47 4.67 -1.13 9.87
N ARG A 48 3.43 -0.63 9.98
CA ARG A 48 2.64 -0.68 11.24
C ARG A 48 2.29 -2.11 11.70
N ALA A 49 2.61 -3.12 10.89
CA ALA A 49 2.50 -4.52 11.22
C ALA A 49 3.82 -5.10 11.78
N GLU A 50 4.48 -4.43 12.72
CA GLU A 50 5.43 -5.13 13.61
C GLU A 50 4.71 -6.13 14.53
N SER A 51 3.39 -6.02 14.62
CA SER A 51 2.51 -7.06 15.15
C SER A 51 1.87 -7.87 14.03
N LEU A 52 2.66 -8.40 13.08
CA LEU A 52 2.27 -9.70 12.53
C LEU A 52 2.28 -10.63 13.73
N ALA A 53 1.11 -10.81 14.35
CA ALA A 53 0.90 -11.84 15.34
C ALA A 53 1.54 -13.10 14.74
N VAL A 54 2.60 -13.59 15.38
CA VAL A 54 3.14 -14.90 15.06
C VAL A 54 2.01 -15.87 15.40
N VAL A 55 1.13 -16.11 14.43
CA VAL A 55 0.03 -17.04 14.59
C VAL A 55 0.70 -18.40 14.64
N SER A 56 0.66 -19.03 15.81
CA SER A 56 1.14 -20.40 15.95
C SER A 56 0.47 -21.28 14.90
N ARG A 57 1.22 -22.25 14.37
CA ARG A 57 0.72 -23.17 13.33
C ARG A 57 -0.65 -23.75 13.69
N SER A 58 -0.83 -24.18 14.93
CA SER A 58 -2.10 -24.73 15.43
C SER A 58 -3.27 -23.75 15.34
N LEU A 59 -3.04 -22.47 15.61
CA LEU A 59 -4.09 -21.45 15.50
C LEU A 59 -4.43 -21.12 14.04
N ALA A 60 -3.45 -21.20 13.14
CA ALA A 60 -3.69 -21.06 11.70
C ALA A 60 -4.52 -22.24 11.16
N GLU A 61 -4.15 -23.47 11.53
CA GLU A 61 -4.87 -24.70 11.13
C GLU A 61 -6.33 -24.68 11.60
N ALA A 62 -6.59 -24.28 12.85
CA ALA A 62 -7.96 -24.19 13.39
C ALA A 62 -8.83 -23.15 12.64
N ARG A 63 -8.24 -22.04 12.20
CA ARG A 63 -8.96 -21.02 11.43
C ARG A 63 -9.28 -21.46 10.01
N LEU A 64 -8.35 -22.16 9.36
CA LEU A 64 -8.57 -22.72 8.02
C LEU A 64 -9.69 -23.76 8.05
N ALA A 65 -9.71 -24.64 9.06
CA ALA A 65 -10.77 -25.64 9.23
C ALA A 65 -12.18 -25.03 9.38
N LEU A 66 -12.30 -23.81 9.91
CA LEU A 66 -13.58 -23.09 10.00
C LEU A 66 -14.07 -22.55 8.64
N MET A 67 -13.18 -22.44 7.66
CA MET A 67 -13.49 -21.92 6.32
C MET A 67 -13.83 -23.02 5.30
N ASP A 68 -13.56 -24.29 5.64
CA ASP A 68 -13.85 -25.47 4.80
C ASP A 68 -15.30 -26.00 4.99
N TRP A 69 -16.28 -25.09 5.05
CA TRP A 69 -17.70 -25.42 5.20
C TRP A 69 -18.34 -25.91 3.89
#